data_AF-A0A2T3HMK0-F1
#
_entry.id   AF-A0A2T3HMK0-F1
#
_cell.length_a   1.000
_cell.length_b   1.000
_cell.length_c   1.000
_cell.angle_alpha   90.00
_cell.angle_beta   90.00
_cell.angle_gamma   90.00
#
_symmetry.space_group_name_H-M   'P 1'
#
loop_
_entity.id
_entity.type
_entity.pdbx_description
1 polymer ?
#
loop_
_entity_poly.entity_id
_entity_poly.type
_entity_poly.pdbx_seq_one_letter_code
_entity_poly.pdbx_strand_id
1 'polypeptide(L)'
;MSGPTSGLILLKLVWRMSLPRPNFASRYLGILLICLLFNSCSGSADEDSKRAGQKQARTETGNTRSNRNLPEIAGTRTEPRTDIEVMEEKSILFNGRLKRYFSLIQFKAVLGEPDSSKLLGEVEPCTNIFQEADGSIDPQTRYLFKNGSRFENAQDRVAVDQINFMYGDYLVFNDITLNRHTTLAELKRLFPQAGKRVGLMEVAGSGKLQVMQLREDENNQSDGHINIFFKQGKLYSLQWWFPC
;
A
#
# COMPACT_ATOMS: atom_id res chain seq x y z
N MET A 1 -54.92 31.00 36.98
CA MET A 1 -54.20 30.15 36.02
C MET A 1 -54.87 30.33 34.67
N SER A 2 -54.60 31.45 34.00
CA SER A 2 -53.62 31.60 32.90
C SER A 2 -54.05 30.85 31.64
N GLY A 3 -54.75 31.56 30.75
CA GLY A 3 -55.07 31.11 29.39
C GLY A 3 -53.89 31.27 28.43
N PRO A 4 -53.91 30.59 27.27
CA PRO A 4 -52.81 30.65 26.30
C PRO A 4 -52.97 31.84 25.35
N THR A 5 -51.92 32.66 25.32
CA THR A 5 -51.69 33.73 24.35
C THR A 5 -51.24 33.18 23.00
N SER A 6 -51.93 33.58 21.94
CA SER A 6 -51.54 33.42 20.54
C SER A 6 -50.30 34.28 20.23
N GLY A 7 -49.26 33.67 19.66
CA GLY A 7 -48.04 34.34 19.20
C GLY A 7 -47.82 34.14 17.70
N LEU A 8 -47.85 35.25 16.96
CA LEU A 8 -47.54 35.40 15.54
C LEU A 8 -46.21 34.71 15.15
N ILE A 9 -46.23 33.91 14.08
CA ILE A 9 -45.02 33.47 13.38
C ILE A 9 -44.78 34.41 12.20
N LEU A 10 -43.65 35.11 12.26
CA LEU A 10 -43.17 36.06 11.26
C LEU A 10 -42.56 35.30 10.06
N LEU A 11 -43.22 35.37 8.90
CA LEU A 11 -42.70 34.82 7.64
C LEU A 11 -41.54 35.70 7.13
N LYS A 12 -40.28 35.24 7.24
CA LYS A 12 -39.14 35.86 6.57
C LYS A 12 -39.04 35.33 5.14
N LEU A 13 -39.46 36.15 4.17
CA LEU A 13 -39.14 35.98 2.75
C LEU A 13 -37.64 36.24 2.56
N VAL A 14 -36.88 35.22 2.18
CA VAL A 14 -35.48 35.36 1.73
C VAL A 14 -35.47 35.33 0.21
N TRP A 15 -35.25 36.49 -0.39
CA TRP A 15 -34.88 36.64 -1.79
C TRP A 15 -33.44 36.14 -1.98
N ARG A 16 -33.24 35.02 -2.69
CA ARG A 16 -31.93 34.65 -3.24
C ARG A 16 -31.87 35.04 -4.71
N MET A 17 -31.07 36.08 -4.98
CA MET A 17 -30.66 36.49 -6.31
C MET A 17 -29.87 35.36 -6.99
N SER A 18 -30.31 34.95 -8.17
CA SER A 18 -29.54 34.13 -9.09
C SER A 18 -28.36 34.92 -9.66
N LEU A 19 -27.14 34.49 -9.36
CA LEU A 19 -25.93 34.95 -10.03
C LEU A 19 -25.70 34.13 -11.32
N PRO A 20 -25.24 34.75 -12.42
CA PRO A 20 -25.01 34.06 -13.68
C PRO A 20 -23.76 33.16 -13.63
N ARG A 21 -23.87 32.01 -14.30
CA ARG A 21 -22.78 31.01 -14.44
C ARG A 21 -21.65 31.57 -15.33
N PRO A 22 -20.37 31.42 -14.96
CA PRO A 22 -19.27 31.77 -15.84
C PRO A 22 -19.08 30.72 -16.95
N ASN A 23 -18.97 31.21 -18.19
CA ASN A 23 -18.78 30.44 -19.41
C ASN A 23 -17.43 29.70 -19.43
N PHE A 24 -17.45 28.44 -19.85
CA PHE A 24 -16.38 27.44 -19.77
C PHE A 24 -15.32 27.51 -20.88
N ALA A 25 -15.26 28.57 -21.68
CA ALA A 25 -14.52 28.56 -22.95
C ALA A 25 -13.25 29.45 -23.00
N SER A 26 -12.62 29.79 -21.87
CA SER A 26 -11.46 30.69 -21.85
C SER A 26 -10.37 30.26 -20.86
N ARG A 27 -9.90 29.02 -20.96
CA ARG A 27 -8.73 28.54 -20.18
C ARG A 27 -7.67 27.75 -20.97
N TYR A 28 -7.84 27.56 -22.27
CA TYR A 28 -6.89 26.79 -23.10
C TYR A 28 -5.99 27.62 -24.02
N LEU A 29 -6.08 28.96 -23.98
CA LEU A 29 -5.24 29.83 -24.82
C LEU A 29 -3.92 30.27 -24.16
N GLY A 30 -3.67 29.90 -22.90
CA GLY A 30 -2.51 30.39 -22.12
C GLY A 30 -1.34 29.42 -21.95
N ILE A 31 -1.45 28.16 -22.40
CA ILE A 31 -0.43 27.12 -22.13
C ILE A 31 0.44 26.82 -23.36
N LEU A 32 0.13 27.37 -24.54
CA LEU A 32 0.90 27.13 -25.77
C LEU A 32 2.18 27.99 -25.91
N LEU A 33 2.49 28.88 -24.95
CA LEU A 33 3.60 29.84 -25.06
C LEU A 33 4.84 29.52 -24.17
N ILE A 34 4.85 28.40 -23.44
CA ILE A 34 5.96 28.05 -22.51
C ILE A 34 6.91 26.99 -23.09
N CYS A 35 6.59 26.38 -24.23
CA CYS A 35 7.42 25.32 -24.84
C CYS A 35 8.58 25.80 -25.73
N LEU A 36 8.91 27.10 -25.78
CA LEU A 36 9.93 27.64 -26.70
C LEU A 36 11.26 28.08 -26.05
N LEU A 37 11.54 27.75 -24.78
CA LEU A 37 12.75 28.24 -24.09
C LEU A 37 13.74 27.18 -23.57
N PHE A 38 13.68 25.93 -24.04
CA PHE A 38 14.69 24.91 -23.66
C PHE A 38 15.31 24.18 -24.86
N ASN A 39 15.79 24.93 -25.86
CA ASN A 39 16.73 24.41 -26.85
C ASN A 39 17.98 25.29 -26.90
N SER A 40 18.95 25.01 -26.02
CA SER A 40 20.35 25.40 -26.21
C SER A 40 21.28 24.62 -25.29
N CYS A 41 22.43 24.26 -25.86
CA CYS A 41 23.56 23.50 -25.33
C CYS A 41 23.51 21.96 -25.51
N SER A 42 23.79 21.50 -26.74
CA SER A 42 24.55 20.26 -26.97
C SER A 42 25.98 20.64 -27.37
N GLY A 43 26.90 20.55 -26.42
CA GLY A 43 28.34 20.68 -26.65
C GLY A 43 28.90 19.45 -27.34
N SER A 44 29.81 19.70 -28.28
CA SER A 44 30.58 18.74 -29.06
C SER A 44 31.50 17.89 -28.19
N ALA A 45 31.45 16.57 -28.38
CA ALA A 45 32.50 15.65 -27.93
C ALA A 45 33.35 15.24 -29.16
N ASP A 46 34.56 15.77 -29.21
CA ASP A 46 35.69 15.18 -29.93
C ASP A 46 36.24 14.03 -29.08
N GLU A 47 36.28 12.81 -29.62
CA GLU A 47 37.35 11.87 -29.28
C GLU A 47 37.69 11.05 -30.53
N ASP A 48 38.89 11.30 -31.02
CA ASP A 48 39.60 10.50 -32.01
C ASP A 48 40.85 9.92 -31.35
N SER A 49 41.36 8.83 -31.90
CA SER A 49 42.70 8.26 -31.67
C SER A 49 42.87 7.02 -30.76
N LYS A 50 42.63 5.87 -31.41
CA LYS A 50 43.66 4.86 -31.83
C LYS A 50 44.44 4.00 -30.81
N ARG A 51 44.56 2.74 -31.28
CA ARG A 51 45.60 1.69 -31.15
C ARG A 51 45.48 0.75 -29.94
N ALA A 52 45.18 -0.55 -30.11
CA ALA A 52 45.77 -1.64 -30.90
C ALA A 52 47.00 -2.31 -30.25
N GLY A 53 46.94 -3.64 -30.11
CA GLY A 53 48.07 -4.54 -29.83
C GLY A 53 47.69 -5.69 -28.88
N GLN A 54 47.26 -6.85 -29.39
CA GLN A 54 48.07 -8.07 -29.53
C GLN A 54 48.62 -8.66 -28.21
N LYS A 55 48.16 -9.86 -27.79
CA LYS A 55 48.80 -11.18 -28.07
C LYS A 55 48.35 -12.28 -27.08
N GLN A 56 48.07 -13.43 -27.68
CA GLN A 56 48.40 -14.81 -27.26
C GLN A 56 48.08 -15.34 -25.85
N ALA A 57 47.17 -16.31 -25.88
CA ALA A 57 47.14 -17.61 -25.18
C ALA A 57 48.32 -17.97 -24.26
N ARG A 58 47.96 -18.42 -23.05
CA ARG A 58 48.58 -19.59 -22.40
C ARG A 58 47.61 -20.24 -21.42
N THR A 59 47.39 -21.54 -21.64
CA THR A 59 46.74 -22.51 -20.77
C THR A 59 47.50 -22.61 -19.45
N GLU A 60 46.79 -22.62 -18.32
CA GLU A 60 47.27 -23.33 -17.13
C GLU A 60 46.10 -23.91 -16.31
N THR A 61 46.22 -25.22 -16.14
CA THR A 61 45.36 -26.14 -15.43
C THR A 61 45.45 -25.87 -13.93
N GLY A 62 44.34 -25.52 -13.30
CA GLY A 62 44.27 -25.22 -11.87
C GLY A 62 43.05 -25.87 -11.23
N ASN A 63 43.17 -27.16 -10.94
CA ASN A 63 42.21 -27.98 -10.23
C ASN A 63 41.96 -27.40 -8.82
N THR A 64 40.80 -26.78 -8.58
CA THR A 64 40.35 -26.45 -7.22
C THR A 64 38.93 -26.95 -7.02
N ARG A 65 38.82 -28.15 -6.42
CA ARG A 65 37.65 -28.63 -5.69
C ARG A 65 37.25 -27.55 -4.68
N SER A 66 36.23 -26.75 -4.99
CA SER A 66 35.50 -26.01 -3.96
C SER A 66 34.32 -26.87 -3.51
N ASN A 67 34.62 -27.80 -2.60
CA ASN A 67 33.63 -28.54 -1.85
C ASN A 67 33.05 -27.58 -0.80
N ARG A 68 32.14 -26.69 -1.20
CA ARG A 68 31.30 -25.96 -0.25
C ARG A 68 30.01 -26.74 -0.09
N ASN A 69 30.04 -27.67 0.86
CA ASN A 69 28.85 -28.04 1.60
C ASN A 69 28.30 -26.74 2.21
N LEU A 70 27.34 -26.12 1.53
CA LEU A 70 26.42 -25.22 2.22
C LEU A 70 25.69 -26.07 3.26
N PRO A 71 25.66 -25.68 4.54
CA PRO A 71 24.73 -26.28 5.46
C PRO A 71 23.32 -25.95 4.96
N GLU A 72 22.67 -26.99 4.43
CA GLU A 72 21.22 -27.12 4.33
C GLU A 72 20.64 -26.69 5.68
N ILE A 73 19.97 -25.53 5.70
CA ILE A 73 19.31 -25.01 6.89
C ILE A 73 18.12 -25.92 7.14
N ALA A 74 18.39 -27.00 7.88
CA ALA A 74 17.39 -27.86 8.47
C ALA A 74 16.38 -26.99 9.22
N GLY A 75 15.10 -27.20 8.89
CA GLY A 75 13.95 -26.48 9.44
C GLY A 75 14.03 -26.42 10.96
N THR A 76 14.51 -25.29 11.47
CA THR A 76 14.43 -24.99 12.89
C THR A 76 13.00 -24.52 13.10
N ARG A 77 12.18 -25.33 13.78
CA ARG A 77 10.91 -24.87 14.36
C ARG A 77 11.22 -23.59 15.12
N THR A 78 10.86 -22.47 14.52
CA THR A 78 11.12 -21.17 15.09
C THR A 78 10.04 -21.00 16.14
N GLU A 79 10.42 -21.09 17.41
CA GLU A 79 9.52 -20.75 18.52
C GLU A 79 8.79 -19.44 18.18
N PRO A 80 7.46 -19.33 18.43
CA PRO A 80 6.69 -18.14 18.11
C PRO A 80 7.39 -16.91 18.67
N ARG A 81 7.69 -15.94 17.79
CA ARG A 81 8.45 -14.75 18.16
C ARG A 81 7.56 -13.80 18.95
N THR A 82 7.43 -14.05 20.24
CA THR A 82 6.65 -13.21 21.15
C THR A 82 7.27 -11.84 21.42
N ASP A 83 8.52 -11.63 20.99
CA ASP A 83 9.28 -10.40 21.21
C ASP A 83 9.01 -9.28 20.20
N ILE A 84 8.32 -9.58 19.10
CA ILE A 84 7.91 -8.60 18.10
C ILE A 84 6.61 -7.93 18.52
N GLU A 85 6.48 -6.62 18.26
CA GLU A 85 5.25 -5.89 18.55
C GLU A 85 4.06 -6.33 17.69
N VAL A 86 2.87 -6.13 18.24
CA VAL A 86 1.59 -6.48 17.64
C VAL A 86 0.94 -5.23 17.08
N MET A 87 0.38 -5.34 15.88
CA MET A 87 -0.51 -4.34 15.29
C MET A 87 -1.87 -4.98 15.06
N GLU A 88 -2.70 -4.98 16.10
CA GLU A 88 -4.02 -5.63 16.04
C GLU A 88 -4.95 -4.90 15.07
N GLU A 89 -5.66 -5.67 14.24
CA GLU A 89 -6.60 -5.13 13.25
C GLU A 89 -7.70 -4.25 13.86
N LYS A 90 -8.11 -4.54 15.10
CA LYS A 90 -9.18 -3.82 15.80
C LYS A 90 -8.78 -2.39 16.15
N SER A 91 -7.48 -2.12 16.20
CA SER A 91 -6.89 -0.83 16.54
C SER A 91 -6.56 0.01 15.29
N ILE A 92 -6.94 -0.47 14.10
CA ILE A 92 -6.64 0.17 12.82
C ILE A 92 -7.93 0.72 12.20
N LEU A 93 -7.88 1.99 11.78
CA LEU A 93 -8.89 2.62 10.95
C LEU A 93 -8.28 3.11 9.64
N PHE A 94 -8.74 2.56 8.53
CA PHE A 94 -8.40 3.01 7.19
C PHE A 94 -9.19 4.27 6.82
N ASN A 95 -8.45 5.29 6.37
CA ASN A 95 -8.93 6.65 6.13
C ASN A 95 -9.75 7.19 7.32
N GLY A 96 -9.35 6.80 8.55
CA GLY A 96 -10.00 7.17 9.81
C GLY A 96 -11.44 6.67 9.98
N ARG A 97 -11.93 5.76 9.12
CA ARG A 97 -13.35 5.37 9.07
C ARG A 97 -13.58 3.87 9.01
N LEU A 98 -12.83 3.17 8.16
CA LEU A 98 -13.07 1.76 7.86
C LEU A 98 -12.20 0.86 8.74
N LYS A 99 -12.78 -0.18 9.33
CA LYS A 99 -12.00 -1.27 9.95
C LYS A 99 -11.39 -2.14 8.84
N ARG A 100 -10.57 -3.15 9.21
CA ARG A 100 -10.07 -4.15 8.24
C ARG A 100 -11.21 -4.84 7.49
N TYR A 101 -12.26 -5.23 8.22
CA TYR A 101 -13.48 -5.81 7.67
C TYR A 101 -14.62 -4.81 7.67
N PHE A 102 -15.32 -4.67 6.55
CA PHE A 102 -16.41 -3.72 6.36
C PHE A 102 -17.32 -4.15 5.20
N SER A 103 -18.41 -3.40 4.95
CA SER A 103 -19.35 -3.71 3.87
C SER A 103 -18.97 -3.11 2.51
N LEU A 104 -19.49 -3.65 1.42
CA LEU A 104 -19.34 -3.06 0.09
C LEU A 104 -19.98 -1.67 -0.01
N ILE A 105 -21.07 -1.46 0.73
CA ILE A 105 -21.69 -0.13 0.85
C ILE A 105 -20.71 0.86 1.50
N GLN A 106 -20.04 0.48 2.59
CA GLN A 106 -19.04 1.30 3.25
C GLN A 106 -17.82 1.55 2.34
N PHE A 107 -17.39 0.55 1.57
CA PHE A 107 -16.35 0.71 0.55
C PHE A 107 -16.69 1.86 -0.39
N LYS A 108 -17.87 1.79 -1.02
CA LYS A 108 -18.30 2.79 -2.00
C LYS A 108 -18.50 4.18 -1.38
N ALA A 109 -19.02 4.23 -0.16
CA ALA A 109 -19.25 5.49 0.55
C ALA A 109 -17.95 6.23 0.93
N VAL A 110 -16.88 5.50 1.24
CA VAL A 110 -15.61 6.10 1.71
C VAL A 110 -14.56 6.22 0.59
N LEU A 111 -14.49 5.22 -0.29
CA LEU A 111 -13.45 5.11 -1.33
C LEU A 111 -13.99 5.37 -2.73
N GLY A 112 -15.31 5.35 -2.94
CA GLY A 112 -15.94 5.40 -4.26
C GLY A 112 -15.96 4.05 -4.96
N GLU A 113 -16.20 4.07 -6.27
CA GLU A 113 -16.15 2.84 -7.08
C GLU A 113 -14.70 2.32 -7.20
N PRO A 114 -14.50 0.99 -7.25
CA PRO A 114 -13.18 0.41 -7.49
C PRO A 114 -12.68 0.79 -8.89
N ASP A 115 -11.38 0.96 -9.02
CA ASP A 115 -10.76 1.28 -10.32
C ASP A 115 -10.78 0.06 -11.26
N SER A 116 -10.72 -1.14 -10.67
CA SER A 116 -10.91 -2.42 -11.38
C SER A 116 -11.23 -3.55 -10.39
N SER A 117 -11.63 -4.70 -10.92
CA SER A 117 -11.83 -5.93 -10.15
C SER A 117 -11.37 -7.16 -10.92
N LYS A 118 -10.97 -8.21 -10.22
CA LYS A 118 -10.64 -9.53 -10.79
C LYS A 118 -11.30 -10.64 -9.98
N LEU A 119 -11.76 -11.71 -10.63
CA LEU A 119 -12.23 -12.88 -9.89
C LEU A 119 -11.05 -13.52 -9.17
N LEU A 120 -11.28 -14.01 -7.95
CA LEU A 120 -10.23 -14.65 -7.17
C LEU A 120 -9.72 -15.92 -7.88
N GLY A 121 -10.61 -16.68 -8.50
CA GLY A 121 -10.26 -17.85 -9.31
C GLY A 121 -9.46 -17.56 -10.59
N GLU A 122 -9.40 -16.30 -11.04
CA GLU A 122 -8.51 -15.90 -12.16
C GLU A 122 -7.10 -15.52 -11.68
N VAL A 123 -6.97 -15.13 -10.40
CA VAL A 123 -5.71 -14.72 -9.79
C VAL A 123 -5.02 -15.90 -9.10
N GLU A 124 -5.81 -16.87 -8.63
CA GLU A 124 -5.36 -18.06 -7.91
C GLU A 124 -4.38 -17.72 -6.78
N PRO A 125 -4.77 -16.84 -5.83
CA PRO A 125 -3.88 -16.54 -4.72
C PRO A 125 -3.70 -17.78 -3.85
N CYS A 126 -2.51 -17.90 -3.27
CA CYS A 126 -2.20 -18.95 -2.29
C CYS A 126 -3.18 -18.97 -1.10
N THR A 127 -3.64 -17.80 -0.69
CA THR A 127 -4.47 -17.59 0.51
C THR A 127 -5.60 -16.63 0.17
N ASN A 128 -6.71 -16.78 0.88
CA ASN A 128 -7.90 -15.95 0.76
C ASN A 128 -8.43 -15.62 2.14
N ILE A 129 -9.05 -14.44 2.27
CA ILE A 129 -9.55 -13.93 3.54
C ILE A 129 -10.93 -14.52 3.86
N PHE A 130 -11.81 -14.62 2.85
CA PHE A 130 -13.14 -15.17 3.00
C PHE A 130 -13.15 -16.63 2.54
N GLN A 131 -12.81 -17.53 3.46
CA GLN A 131 -12.98 -18.97 3.30
C GLN A 131 -14.15 -19.44 4.17
N GLU A 132 -14.98 -20.31 3.63
CA GLU A 132 -16.06 -20.95 4.38
C GLU A 132 -15.51 -22.07 5.28
N ALA A 133 -16.28 -22.51 6.26
CA ALA A 133 -15.82 -23.50 7.25
C ALA A 133 -15.43 -24.86 6.66
N ASP A 134 -15.96 -25.20 5.48
CA ASP A 134 -15.62 -26.41 4.73
C ASP A 134 -14.42 -26.23 3.79
N GLY A 135 -13.76 -25.06 3.84
CA GLY A 135 -12.63 -24.72 3.00
C GLY A 135 -13.00 -24.18 1.63
N SER A 136 -14.30 -24.11 1.28
CA SER A 136 -14.74 -23.59 -0.02
C SER A 136 -14.63 -22.07 -0.10
N ILE A 137 -14.56 -21.57 -1.33
CA ILE A 137 -14.51 -20.14 -1.66
C ILE A 137 -15.70 -19.85 -2.59
N ASP A 138 -16.45 -18.78 -2.29
CA ASP A 138 -17.52 -18.33 -3.17
C ASP A 138 -16.93 -18.01 -4.57
N PRO A 139 -17.43 -18.62 -5.66
CA PRO A 139 -16.91 -18.43 -7.01
C PRO A 139 -17.04 -16.99 -7.52
N GLN A 140 -17.84 -16.15 -6.86
CA GLN A 140 -17.98 -14.71 -7.14
C GLN A 140 -17.05 -13.84 -6.30
N THR A 141 -16.21 -14.41 -5.44
CA THR A 141 -15.19 -13.68 -4.68
C THR A 141 -14.23 -12.99 -5.63
N ARG A 142 -13.91 -11.73 -5.33
CA ARG A 142 -13.10 -10.85 -6.18
C ARG A 142 -12.03 -10.14 -5.38
N TYR A 143 -10.95 -9.78 -6.06
CA TYR A 143 -10.17 -8.63 -5.64
C TYR A 143 -10.75 -7.36 -6.23
N LEU A 144 -10.89 -6.34 -5.39
CA LEU A 144 -11.17 -4.96 -5.77
C LEU A 144 -9.86 -4.18 -5.69
N PHE A 145 -9.59 -3.35 -6.68
CA PHE A 145 -8.42 -2.48 -6.72
C PHE A 145 -8.86 -1.03 -6.65
N LYS A 146 -8.24 -0.27 -5.76
CA LYS A 146 -8.47 1.18 -5.64
C LYS A 146 -7.20 1.88 -5.25
N ASN A 147 -6.76 2.87 -6.03
CA ASN A 147 -5.59 3.69 -5.72
C ASN A 147 -4.33 2.85 -5.41
N GLY A 148 -4.14 1.72 -6.11
CA GLY A 148 -3.05 0.77 -5.86
C GLY A 148 -3.18 -0.08 -4.58
N SER A 149 -4.23 0.12 -3.77
CA SER A 149 -4.64 -0.77 -2.69
C SER A 149 -5.46 -1.95 -3.22
N ARG A 150 -5.43 -3.08 -2.50
CA ARG A 150 -6.14 -4.32 -2.84
C ARG A 150 -7.03 -4.74 -1.69
N PHE A 151 -8.25 -5.15 -2.03
CA PHE A 151 -9.27 -5.59 -1.09
C PHE A 151 -9.86 -6.89 -1.59
N GLU A 152 -10.13 -7.84 -0.70
CA GLU A 152 -10.92 -9.01 -1.03
C GLU A 152 -12.40 -8.70 -0.80
N ASN A 153 -13.27 -9.15 -1.68
CA ASN A 153 -14.71 -8.96 -1.58
C ASN A 153 -15.45 -10.28 -1.84
N ALA A 154 -16.26 -10.68 -0.86
CA ALA A 154 -17.19 -11.80 -0.96
C ALA A 154 -18.60 -11.30 -0.60
N GLN A 155 -19.49 -11.23 -1.59
CA GLN A 155 -20.84 -10.68 -1.45
C GLN A 155 -20.78 -9.22 -0.93
N ASP A 156 -21.44 -8.92 0.20
CA ASP A 156 -21.36 -7.59 0.83
C ASP A 156 -20.16 -7.44 1.77
N ARG A 157 -19.34 -8.48 1.99
CA ARG A 157 -18.17 -8.41 2.88
C ARG A 157 -16.95 -7.94 2.09
N VAL A 158 -16.21 -6.99 2.66
CA VAL A 158 -14.93 -6.50 2.13
C VAL A 158 -13.88 -6.57 3.23
N ALA A 159 -12.68 -7.05 2.86
CA ALA A 159 -11.52 -7.04 3.73
C ALA A 159 -10.36 -6.30 3.07
N VAL A 160 -9.65 -5.48 3.85
CA VAL A 160 -8.37 -4.93 3.42
C VAL A 160 -7.33 -6.04 3.37
N ASP A 161 -6.74 -6.23 2.20
CA ASP A 161 -5.61 -7.14 2.01
C ASP A 161 -4.28 -6.36 1.95
N GLN A 162 -4.24 -5.28 1.17
CA GLN A 162 -3.08 -4.41 1.02
C GLN A 162 -3.49 -2.94 0.90
N ILE A 163 -2.78 -2.06 1.60
CA ILE A 163 -2.93 -0.60 1.49
C ILE A 163 -1.70 -0.01 0.79
N ASN A 164 -1.94 0.89 -0.15
CA ASN A 164 -0.91 1.73 -0.77
C ASN A 164 -1.09 3.19 -0.32
N PHE A 165 -0.04 3.80 0.23
CA PHE A 165 -0.13 5.16 0.78
C PHE A 165 0.14 6.27 -0.25
N MET A 166 0.50 5.93 -1.49
CA MET A 166 1.00 6.90 -2.48
C MET A 166 -0.08 7.88 -2.98
N TYR A 167 -1.35 7.52 -2.84
CA TYR A 167 -2.49 8.24 -3.42
C TYR A 167 -3.35 8.97 -2.39
N GLY A 168 -2.78 9.26 -1.21
CA GLY A 168 -3.44 10.07 -0.16
C GLY A 168 -4.18 9.24 0.90
N ASP A 169 -4.29 7.93 0.71
CA ASP A 169 -4.78 7.01 1.72
C ASP A 169 -3.88 7.00 2.97
N TYR A 170 -4.49 6.79 4.14
CA TYR A 170 -3.80 6.75 5.42
C TYR A 170 -4.45 5.75 6.39
N LEU A 171 -3.70 5.39 7.42
CA LEU A 171 -4.17 4.60 8.56
C LEU A 171 -4.17 5.44 9.83
N VAL A 172 -5.11 5.18 10.72
CA VAL A 172 -5.03 5.57 12.12
C VAL A 172 -4.80 4.31 12.94
N PHE A 173 -3.73 4.27 13.71
CA PHE A 173 -3.38 3.18 14.62
C PHE A 173 -3.10 3.76 16.00
N ASN A 174 -3.88 3.37 17.01
CA ASN A 174 -3.78 3.93 18.37
C ASN A 174 -3.68 5.47 18.37
N ASP A 175 -4.59 6.13 17.66
CA ASP A 175 -4.64 7.58 17.45
C ASP A 175 -3.46 8.21 16.70
N ILE A 176 -2.52 7.41 16.19
CA ILE A 176 -1.39 7.85 15.37
C ILE A 176 -1.77 7.71 13.89
N THR A 177 -1.65 8.81 13.14
CA THR A 177 -1.85 8.78 11.69
C THR A 177 -0.60 8.32 10.96
N LEU A 178 -0.69 7.22 10.22
CA LEU A 178 0.34 6.68 9.35
C LEU A 178 -0.02 6.95 7.88
N ASN A 179 0.87 7.61 7.14
CA ASN A 179 0.66 7.96 5.74
C ASN A 179 1.99 7.98 4.98
N ARG A 180 1.99 8.38 3.69
CA ARG A 180 3.20 8.42 2.86
C ARG A 180 4.35 9.29 3.37
N HIS A 181 4.08 10.19 4.31
CA HIS A 181 5.10 11.05 4.92
C HIS A 181 5.70 10.41 6.18
N THR A 182 5.05 9.39 6.75
CA THR A 182 5.60 8.62 7.86
C THR A 182 6.92 7.98 7.46
N THR A 183 7.94 8.20 8.28
CA THR A 183 9.29 7.75 8.06
C THR A 183 9.56 6.43 8.78
N LEU A 184 10.58 5.71 8.30
CA LEU A 184 11.08 4.54 9.00
C LEU A 184 11.53 4.88 10.44
N ALA A 185 12.11 6.06 10.65
CA ALA A 185 12.55 6.48 11.98
C ALA A 185 11.38 6.64 12.96
N GLU A 186 10.25 7.17 12.51
CA GLU A 186 9.03 7.26 13.33
C GLU A 186 8.46 5.88 13.64
N LEU A 187 8.37 4.98 12.66
CA LEU A 187 7.90 3.62 12.92
C LEU A 187 8.83 2.81 13.80
N LYS A 188 10.15 3.04 13.76
CA LYS A 188 11.10 2.42 14.72
C LYS A 188 10.89 2.90 16.15
N ARG A 189 10.33 4.09 16.38
CA ARG A 189 9.96 4.54 17.73
C ARG A 189 8.67 3.89 18.20
N LEU A 190 7.74 3.64 17.28
CA LEU A 190 6.46 2.98 17.57
C LEU A 190 6.63 1.47 17.79
N PHE A 191 7.51 0.83 17.01
CA PHE A 191 7.78 -0.61 17.04
C PHE A 191 9.30 -0.87 17.16
N PRO A 192 9.92 -0.60 18.32
CA PRO A 192 11.37 -0.71 18.50
C PRO A 192 11.97 -2.10 18.25
N GLN A 193 11.28 -3.20 18.56
CA GLN A 193 11.80 -4.56 18.35
C GLN A 193 11.73 -4.95 16.88
N ALA A 194 10.59 -4.73 16.22
CA ALA A 194 10.47 -4.88 14.77
C ALA A 194 11.45 -3.95 14.02
N GLY A 195 11.66 -2.74 14.55
CA GLY A 195 12.58 -1.73 14.04
C GLY A 195 14.05 -2.13 14.04
N LYS A 196 14.48 -3.05 14.92
CA LYS A 196 15.82 -3.65 14.92
C LYS A 196 16.00 -4.69 13.80
N ARG A 197 14.90 -5.16 13.22
CA ARG A 197 14.85 -6.32 12.29
C ARG A 197 14.34 -5.92 10.91
N VAL A 198 14.53 -4.66 10.51
CA VAL A 198 14.16 -4.20 9.17
C VAL A 198 14.98 -4.97 8.14
N GLY A 199 14.28 -5.73 7.30
CA GLY A 199 14.86 -6.54 6.24
C GLY A 199 14.72 -5.91 4.87
N LEU A 200 15.09 -6.69 3.85
CA LEU A 200 14.79 -6.39 2.45
C LEU A 200 13.94 -7.53 1.88
N MET A 201 12.92 -7.20 1.10
CA MET A 201 12.04 -8.16 0.45
C MET A 201 11.84 -7.76 -1.02
N GLU A 202 11.88 -8.73 -1.92
CA GLU A 202 11.52 -8.52 -3.32
C GLU A 202 10.00 -8.51 -3.43
N VAL A 203 9.43 -7.39 -3.88
CA VAL A 203 7.98 -7.22 -4.03
C VAL A 203 7.65 -7.11 -5.51
N ALA A 204 6.78 -8.00 -5.99
CA ALA A 204 6.36 -8.04 -7.39
C ALA A 204 5.89 -6.66 -7.87
N GLY A 205 6.46 -6.17 -8.98
CA GLY A 205 6.16 -4.86 -9.56
C GLY A 205 6.73 -3.65 -8.82
N SER A 206 7.29 -3.81 -7.61
CA SER A 206 7.90 -2.71 -6.83
C SER A 206 9.41 -2.86 -6.63
N GLY A 207 9.97 -4.04 -6.91
CA GLY A 207 11.38 -4.35 -6.72
C GLY A 207 11.71 -4.63 -5.25
N LYS A 208 13.00 -4.53 -4.91
CA LYS A 208 13.49 -4.73 -3.54
C LYS A 208 13.13 -3.55 -2.62
N LEU A 209 12.31 -3.81 -1.60
CA LEU A 209 11.86 -2.83 -0.61
C LEU A 209 12.40 -3.16 0.78
N GLN A 210 12.54 -2.14 1.64
CA GLN A 210 12.74 -2.36 3.08
C GLN A 210 11.42 -2.81 3.69
N VAL A 211 11.47 -3.80 4.59
CA VAL A 211 10.28 -4.35 5.25
C VAL A 211 10.47 -4.43 6.75
N MET A 212 9.45 -4.02 7.49
CA MET A 212 9.28 -4.27 8.92
C MET A 212 8.10 -5.22 9.08
N GLN A 213 8.30 -6.33 9.81
CA GLN A 213 7.26 -7.32 10.04
C GLN A 213 6.72 -7.18 11.46
N LEU A 214 5.39 -7.10 11.59
CA LEU A 214 4.68 -7.06 12.87
C LEU A 214 3.79 -8.29 13.00
N ARG A 215 3.47 -8.66 14.24
CA ARG A 215 2.47 -9.68 14.51
C ARG A 215 1.07 -9.09 14.30
N GLU A 216 0.15 -9.90 13.80
CA GLU A 216 -1.26 -9.45 13.64
C GLU A 216 -2.12 -9.72 14.88
N ASP A 217 -1.68 -10.61 15.78
CA ASP A 217 -2.39 -10.95 17.01
C ASP A 217 -1.45 -11.18 18.22
N GLU A 218 -1.97 -10.91 19.42
CA GLU A 218 -1.21 -10.99 20.69
C GLU A 218 -0.88 -12.41 21.14
N ASN A 219 -1.58 -13.41 20.62
CA ASN A 219 -1.49 -14.80 21.07
C ASN A 219 -0.75 -15.71 20.08
N ASN A 220 -0.33 -15.20 18.91
CA ASN A 220 0.19 -15.98 17.79
C ASN A 220 -0.76 -17.10 17.38
N GLN A 221 -2.06 -16.80 17.33
CA GLN A 221 -3.05 -17.76 16.83
C GLN A 221 -2.95 -17.91 15.31
N SER A 222 -2.47 -16.87 14.63
CA SER A 222 -2.21 -16.88 13.20
C SER A 222 -0.72 -17.01 12.91
N ASP A 223 -0.37 -17.78 11.88
CA ASP A 223 0.97 -17.76 11.26
C ASP A 223 1.17 -16.53 10.33
N GLY A 224 0.13 -15.71 10.18
CA GLY A 224 0.14 -14.48 9.43
C GLY A 224 0.92 -13.36 10.13
N HIS A 225 1.29 -12.35 9.34
CA HIS A 225 1.97 -11.16 9.83
C HIS A 225 1.66 -9.94 8.97
N ILE A 226 1.88 -8.76 9.54
CA ILE A 226 1.73 -7.49 8.83
C ILE A 226 3.09 -7.06 8.31
N ASN A 227 3.22 -6.98 6.99
CA ASN A 227 4.39 -6.43 6.31
C ASN A 227 4.20 -4.94 6.07
N ILE A 228 5.07 -4.12 6.66
CA ILE A 228 5.15 -2.68 6.43
C ILE A 228 6.33 -2.40 5.52
N PHE A 229 6.06 -1.90 4.32
CA PHE A 229 7.06 -1.64 3.30
C PHE A 229 7.46 -0.16 3.25
N PHE A 230 8.74 0.08 3.01
CA PHE A 230 9.30 1.41 2.88
C PHE A 230 10.00 1.59 1.55
N LYS A 231 9.80 2.75 0.94
CA LYS A 231 10.48 3.21 -0.27
C LYS A 231 11.10 4.56 0.02
N GLN A 232 12.42 4.68 -0.22
CA GLN A 232 13.18 5.90 0.08
C GLN A 232 13.02 6.38 1.54
N GLY A 233 12.98 5.42 2.48
CA GLY A 233 12.87 5.69 3.93
C GLY A 233 11.49 6.14 4.41
N LYS A 234 10.47 6.13 3.54
CA LYS A 234 9.09 6.51 3.85
C LYS A 234 8.14 5.35 3.65
N LEU A 235 7.04 5.36 4.41
CA LEU A 235 5.98 4.38 4.34
C LEU A 235 5.40 4.32 2.92
N TYR A 236 5.37 3.13 2.34
CA TYR A 236 4.98 2.89 0.95
C TYR A 236 3.69 2.06 0.87
N SER A 237 3.66 0.92 1.54
CA SER A 237 2.48 0.05 1.62
C SER A 237 2.47 -0.76 2.92
N LEU A 238 1.30 -1.28 3.26
CA LEU A 238 1.09 -2.25 4.33
C LEU A 238 0.31 -3.44 3.75
N GLN A 239 0.70 -4.66 4.09
CA GLN A 239 0.06 -5.88 3.61
C GLN A 239 -0.13 -6.87 4.75
N TRP A 240 -1.32 -7.46 4.85
CA TRP A 240 -1.50 -8.68 5.62
C TRP A 240 -1.01 -9.87 4.80
N TRP A 241 -0.04 -10.59 5.33
CA TRP A 241 0.55 -11.74 4.68
C TRP A 241 0.21 -12.99 5.48
N PHE A 242 -0.15 -14.06 4.77
CA PHE A 242 -0.40 -15.39 5.33
C PHE A 242 0.43 -16.42 4.56
N PRO A 243 0.96 -17.45 5.23
CA PRO A 243 1.68 -18.51 4.55
C PRO A 243 0.75 -19.31 3.63
N CYS A 244 1.28 -19.65 2.45
CA CYS A 244 0.97 -20.94 1.83
C CYS A 244 1.93 -22.00 2.41
#